data_AF-A0A5C7PR19-F1
#
_entry.id   AF-A0A5C7PR19-F1
#
_cell.length_a   1.000
_cell.length_b   1.000
_cell.length_c   1.000
_cell.angle_alpha   90.00
_cell.angle_beta   90.00
_cell.angle_gamma   90.00
#
_symmetry.space_group_name_H-M   'P 1'
#
loop_
_entity.id
_entity.type
_entity.pdbx_description
1 polymer ?
#
loop_
_entity_poly.entity_id
_entity_poly.type
_entity_poly.pdbx_seq_one_letter_code
_entity_poly.pdbx_strand_id
1 'polypeptide(L)'
;RCLADFVAPKGSGVADYVGLFAVTAGLGVEKKEKQFLDDLDDYSAIMLKALADRLAEAFAERLHQRVRTEFWGYASDERLDNAELIAERYRGIRPAPGYPACPDHSVKRDLFRVLQCEEIGMGLTESLAMTPAASVSGFYLAHPQASYFNVGKVGEDQLADWAARSALDVDVVKRSLASLL
;
A
#
# COMPACT_ATOMS: atom_id res chain seq x y z
N ARG A 1 0.44 -16.48 -10.70
CA ARG A 1 1.54 -15.87 -9.93
C ARG A 1 0.94 -15.35 -8.64
N CYS A 2 1.64 -15.47 -7.52
CA CYS A 2 1.23 -14.93 -6.22
C CYS A 2 2.36 -14.06 -5.65
N LEU A 3 2.03 -12.97 -4.94
CA LEU A 3 3.05 -12.15 -4.27
C LEU A 3 3.81 -12.95 -3.21
N ALA A 4 3.15 -13.94 -2.59
CA ALA A 4 3.78 -14.83 -1.62
C ALA A 4 4.89 -15.71 -2.22
N ASP A 5 4.93 -15.88 -3.55
CA ASP A 5 5.98 -16.65 -4.23
C ASP A 5 7.35 -15.95 -4.13
N PHE A 6 7.37 -14.66 -3.77
CA PHE A 6 8.59 -13.86 -3.59
C PHE A 6 9.13 -13.89 -2.15
N VAL A 7 8.59 -14.75 -1.29
CA VAL A 7 9.05 -14.93 0.09
C VAL A 7 9.41 -16.41 0.28
N ALA A 8 10.51 -16.67 0.97
CA ALA A 8 10.99 -18.02 1.21
C ALA A 8 9.90 -18.88 1.90
N PRO A 9 9.58 -20.07 1.37
CA PRO A 9 8.62 -20.96 2.01
C PRO A 9 9.10 -21.36 3.41
N LYS A 10 8.17 -21.53 4.34
CA LYS A 10 8.47 -21.87 5.75
C LYS A 10 9.37 -23.11 5.93
N GLY A 11 9.27 -24.09 5.04
CA GLY A 11 10.08 -25.32 5.08
C GLY A 11 11.47 -25.23 4.42
N SER A 12 11.83 -24.08 3.83
CA SER A 12 13.08 -23.91 3.08
C SER A 12 14.33 -23.80 3.96
N GLY A 13 14.17 -23.49 5.26
CA GLY A 13 15.27 -23.19 6.16
C GLY A 13 15.91 -21.81 5.96
N VAL A 14 15.40 -21.00 5.04
CA VAL A 14 15.86 -19.62 4.80
C VAL A 14 15.11 -18.66 5.73
N ALA A 15 15.86 -17.84 6.46
CA ALA A 15 15.29 -16.69 7.16
C ALA A 15 15.00 -15.58 6.14
N ASP A 16 13.73 -15.27 5.94
CA ASP A 16 13.26 -14.25 5.01
C ASP A 16 12.33 -13.26 5.72
N TYR A 17 12.08 -12.12 5.07
CA TYR A 17 11.46 -10.96 5.68
C TYR A 17 10.47 -10.30 4.73
N VAL A 18 9.48 -9.63 5.31
CA VAL A 18 8.54 -8.75 4.61
C VAL A 18 8.47 -7.45 5.40
N GLY A 19 8.46 -6.32 4.70
CA GLY A 19 8.21 -5.02 5.32
C GLY A 19 6.77 -4.58 5.14
N LEU A 20 6.31 -3.67 5.99
CA LEU A 20 5.01 -3.01 5.92
C LEU A 20 5.23 -1.50 6.06
N PHE A 21 4.39 -0.68 5.42
CA PHE A 21 4.40 0.76 5.61
C PHE A 21 3.01 1.37 5.52
N ALA A 22 2.84 2.50 6.20
CA ALA A 22 1.74 3.42 6.04
C ALA A 22 2.28 4.84 6.25
N VAL A 23 1.99 5.74 5.31
CA VAL A 23 2.42 7.14 5.35
C VAL A 23 1.25 8.05 5.02
N THR A 24 1.25 9.26 5.57
CA THR A 24 0.29 10.30 5.25
C THR A 24 0.94 11.67 5.22
N ALA A 25 0.45 12.55 4.36
CA ALA A 25 0.74 13.98 4.40
C ALA A 25 -0.54 14.81 4.63
N GLY A 26 -1.64 14.15 4.99
CA GLY A 26 -2.99 14.75 5.02
C GLY A 26 -3.48 15.19 6.39
N LEU A 27 -2.71 15.04 7.47
CA LEU A 27 -3.16 15.39 8.81
C LEU A 27 -3.48 16.88 8.90
N GLY A 28 -4.74 17.21 9.21
CA GLY A 28 -5.21 18.59 9.32
C GLY A 28 -5.53 19.28 7.99
N VAL A 29 -5.40 18.60 6.84
CA VAL A 29 -5.74 19.17 5.52
C VAL A 29 -7.20 19.60 5.45
N GLU A 30 -8.12 18.79 5.98
CA GLU A 30 -9.57 19.07 5.96
C GLU A 30 -9.93 20.42 6.61
N LYS A 31 -9.25 20.77 7.72
CA LYS A 31 -9.47 22.06 8.40
C LYS A 31 -9.07 23.23 7.52
N LYS A 32 -7.93 23.12 6.83
CA LYS A 32 -7.42 24.19 5.97
C LYS A 32 -8.17 24.27 4.65
N GLU A 33 -8.57 23.12 4.09
CA GLU A 33 -9.46 23.05 2.95
C GLU A 33 -10.80 23.73 3.25
N LYS A 34 -11.43 23.42 4.39
CA LYS A 34 -12.68 24.07 4.78
C LYS A 34 -12.53 25.59 4.84
N GLN A 35 -11.42 26.09 5.39
CA GLN A 35 -11.15 27.53 5.41
C GLN A 35 -11.15 28.11 3.98
N PHE A 36 -10.44 27.48 3.04
CA PHE A 36 -10.41 27.95 1.65
C PHE A 36 -11.80 27.95 1.01
N LEU A 37 -12.62 26.91 1.25
CA LEU A 37 -13.98 26.84 0.73
C LEU A 37 -14.90 27.91 1.35
N ASP A 38 -14.77 28.18 2.65
CA ASP A 38 -15.51 29.24 3.33
C ASP A 38 -15.13 30.63 2.78
N ASP A 39 -13.88 30.80 2.36
CA ASP A 39 -13.34 32.01 1.72
C ASP A 39 -13.63 32.08 0.20
N LEU A 40 -14.40 31.11 -0.35
CA LEU A 40 -14.72 30.95 -1.78
C LEU A 40 -13.48 30.79 -2.68
N ASP A 41 -12.39 30.23 -2.15
CA ASP A 41 -11.14 29.94 -2.85
C ASP A 41 -11.01 28.44 -3.18
N ASP A 42 -11.85 27.99 -4.13
CA ASP A 42 -11.84 26.61 -4.60
C ASP A 42 -10.48 26.18 -5.18
N TYR A 43 -9.74 27.13 -5.78
CA TYR A 43 -8.43 26.86 -6.37
C TYR A 43 -7.44 26.43 -5.30
N SER A 44 -7.30 27.19 -4.21
CA SER A 44 -6.39 26.84 -3.12
C SER A 44 -6.82 25.57 -2.38
N ALA A 45 -8.14 25.33 -2.25
CA ALA A 45 -8.67 24.09 -1.69
C ALA A 45 -8.24 22.85 -2.51
N ILE A 46 -8.41 22.93 -3.84
CA ILE A 46 -7.98 21.86 -4.76
C ILE A 46 -6.45 21.73 -4.76
N MET A 47 -5.72 22.84 -4.81
CA MET A 47 -4.26 22.85 -4.83
C MET A 47 -3.67 22.23 -3.57
N LEU A 48 -4.23 22.53 -2.39
CA LEU A 48 -3.79 21.95 -1.13
C LEU A 48 -3.96 20.43 -1.13
N LYS A 49 -5.11 19.92 -1.57
CA LYS A 49 -5.36 18.47 -1.68
C LYS A 49 -4.40 17.81 -2.66
N ALA A 50 -4.19 18.43 -3.83
CA ALA A 50 -3.26 17.92 -4.82
C ALA A 50 -1.83 17.86 -4.27
N LEU A 51 -1.37 18.89 -3.56
CA LEU A 51 -0.05 18.90 -2.93
C LEU A 51 0.06 17.84 -1.83
N ALA A 52 -0.94 17.68 -0.97
CA ALA A 52 -0.95 16.65 0.06
C ALA A 52 -0.83 15.25 -0.54
N ASP A 53 -1.58 14.97 -1.62
CA ASP A 53 -1.50 13.71 -2.35
C ASP A 53 -0.10 13.47 -2.96
N ARG A 54 0.49 14.48 -3.61
CA ARG A 54 1.86 14.37 -4.13
C ARG A 54 2.90 14.15 -3.03
N LEU A 55 2.72 14.76 -1.86
CA LEU A 55 3.60 14.57 -0.71
C LEU A 55 3.47 13.17 -0.09
N ALA A 56 2.26 12.60 -0.05
CA ALA A 56 2.06 11.24 0.43
C ALA A 56 2.78 10.21 -0.47
N GLU A 57 2.68 10.37 -1.79
CA GLU A 57 3.40 9.53 -2.76
C GLU A 57 4.92 9.73 -2.69
N ALA A 58 5.38 10.98 -2.58
CA ALA A 58 6.80 11.27 -2.40
C ALA A 58 7.36 10.67 -1.10
N PHE A 59 6.55 10.64 -0.03
CA PHE A 59 6.94 10.00 1.22
C PHE A 59 7.01 8.48 1.06
N ALA A 60 6.07 7.86 0.36
CA ALA A 60 6.13 6.42 0.06
C ALA A 60 7.40 6.05 -0.73
N GLU A 61 7.78 6.85 -1.74
CA GLU A 61 9.00 6.66 -2.52
C GLU A 61 10.26 6.83 -1.66
N ARG A 62 10.32 7.92 -0.88
CA ARG A 62 11.47 8.22 -0.02
C ARG A 62 11.65 7.20 1.09
N LEU A 63 10.55 6.76 1.71
CA LEU A 63 10.58 5.73 2.74
C LEU A 63 11.03 4.40 2.13
N HIS A 64 10.51 4.03 0.95
CA HIS A 64 10.95 2.82 0.26
C HIS A 64 12.45 2.86 -0.05
N GLN A 65 12.96 3.99 -0.57
CA GLN A 65 14.40 4.19 -0.80
C GLN A 65 15.22 3.98 0.49
N ARG A 66 14.78 4.56 1.62
CA ARG A 66 15.45 4.35 2.91
C ARG A 66 15.35 2.90 3.39
N VAL A 67 14.25 2.20 3.13
CA VAL A 67 14.16 0.77 3.45
C VAL A 67 15.19 -0.03 2.66
N ARG A 68 15.34 0.22 1.35
CA ARG A 68 16.33 -0.48 0.53
C ARG A 68 17.77 -0.20 0.95
N THR A 69 18.06 1.05 1.31
CA THR A 69 19.44 1.53 1.54
C THR A 69 19.90 1.52 3.00
N GLU A 70 18.98 1.65 3.96
CA GLU A 70 19.27 1.88 5.38
C GLU A 70 18.60 0.82 6.28
N PHE A 71 17.27 0.70 6.25
CA PHE A 71 16.56 -0.12 7.27
C PHE A 71 16.61 -1.62 6.99
N TRP A 72 16.41 -2.01 5.73
CA TRP A 72 16.61 -3.39 5.27
C TRP A 72 18.01 -3.54 4.66
N GLY A 73 18.50 -2.51 3.97
CA GLY A 73 19.92 -2.37 3.63
C GLY A 73 20.45 -3.34 2.57
N TYR A 74 19.58 -3.94 1.76
CA TYR A 74 19.99 -4.88 0.70
C TYR A 74 20.54 -4.19 -0.56
N ALA A 75 20.51 -2.85 -0.62
CA ALA A 75 21.03 -2.02 -1.71
C ALA A 75 21.69 -0.75 -1.17
N SER A 76 22.60 -0.86 -0.19
CA SER A 76 23.21 0.27 0.51
C SER A 76 24.08 1.19 -0.38
N ASP A 77 24.46 0.73 -1.57
CA ASP A 77 25.22 1.46 -2.58
C ASP A 77 24.35 2.11 -3.68
N GLU A 78 23.01 2.00 -3.59
CA GLU A 78 22.06 2.59 -4.53
C GLU A 78 22.24 4.13 -4.64
N ARG A 79 22.37 4.64 -5.87
CA ARG A 79 22.51 6.07 -6.19
C ARG A 79 21.62 6.48 -7.35
N LEU A 80 20.33 6.17 -7.24
CA LEU A 80 19.34 6.51 -8.26
C LEU A 80 18.92 7.97 -8.17
N ASP A 81 18.76 8.61 -9.33
CA ASP A 81 18.08 9.90 -9.41
C ASP A 81 16.55 9.74 -9.35
N ASN A 82 15.82 10.86 -9.31
CA ASN A 82 14.36 10.84 -9.21
C ASN A 82 13.67 10.22 -10.45
N ALA A 83 14.23 10.40 -11.65
CA ALA A 83 13.67 9.79 -12.86
C ALA A 83 13.85 8.28 -12.86
N GLU A 84 14.99 7.79 -12.37
CA GLU A 84 15.26 6.37 -12.19
C GLU A 84 14.41 5.73 -11.09
N LEU A 85 14.12 6.47 -10.01
CA LEU A 85 13.15 6.04 -8.99
C LEU A 85 11.74 5.90 -9.57
N ILE A 86 11.27 6.90 -10.33
CA ILE A 86 9.96 6.85 -11.01
C ILE A 86 9.89 5.69 -12.01
N ALA A 87 10.99 5.41 -12.70
CA ALA A 87 11.12 4.28 -13.62
C ALA A 87 11.34 2.93 -12.90
N GLU A 88 11.26 2.91 -11.57
CA GLU A 88 11.41 1.73 -10.72
C GLU A 88 12.71 0.94 -10.96
N ARG A 89 13.82 1.64 -11.25
CA ARG A 89 15.13 1.02 -11.57
C ARG A 89 15.89 0.49 -10.35
N TYR A 90 15.17 0.12 -9.30
CA TYR A 90 15.70 -0.49 -8.08
C TYR A 90 15.30 -1.96 -7.96
N ARG A 91 15.95 -2.68 -7.05
CA ARG A 91 15.56 -4.03 -6.65
C ARG A 91 14.37 -3.98 -5.67
N GLY A 92 13.41 -4.88 -5.85
CA GLY A 92 12.26 -5.05 -4.95
C GLY A 92 11.04 -4.22 -5.35
N ILE A 93 9.91 -4.48 -4.71
CA ILE A 93 8.62 -3.82 -4.99
C ILE A 93 7.89 -3.42 -3.70
N ARG A 94 6.94 -2.49 -3.81
CA ARG A 94 6.11 -1.99 -2.71
C ARG A 94 4.59 -2.13 -2.94
N PRO A 95 4.06 -3.35 -3.17
CA PRO A 95 2.66 -3.53 -3.56
C PRO A 95 1.69 -2.98 -2.50
N ALA A 96 0.67 -2.27 -2.97
CA ALA A 96 -0.36 -1.67 -2.14
C ALA A 96 -1.70 -2.41 -2.33
N PRO A 97 -2.43 -2.72 -1.24
CA PRO A 97 -3.77 -3.29 -1.34
C PRO A 97 -4.73 -2.42 -2.16
N GLY A 98 -5.44 -3.05 -3.09
CA GLY A 98 -6.33 -2.43 -4.08
C GLY A 98 -5.74 -2.32 -5.49
N TYR A 99 -4.42 -2.50 -5.64
CA TYR A 99 -3.78 -2.56 -6.96
C TYR A 99 -3.90 -3.96 -7.56
N PRO A 100 -3.74 -4.13 -8.89
CA PRO A 100 -3.94 -5.40 -9.58
C PRO A 100 -3.14 -6.60 -9.05
N ALA A 101 -2.00 -6.37 -8.38
CA ALA A 101 -1.16 -7.41 -7.79
C ALA A 101 -1.66 -7.88 -6.39
N CYS A 102 -2.45 -7.05 -5.71
CA CYS A 102 -3.06 -7.33 -4.41
C CYS A 102 -4.42 -6.62 -4.33
N PRO A 103 -5.42 -7.05 -5.10
CA PRO A 103 -6.67 -6.29 -5.30
C PRO A 103 -7.60 -6.28 -4.07
N ASP A 104 -7.43 -7.19 -3.11
CA ASP A 104 -8.29 -7.23 -1.92
C ASP A 104 -7.96 -6.11 -0.95
N HIS A 105 -8.90 -5.18 -0.75
CA HIS A 105 -8.75 -4.09 0.21
C HIS A 105 -8.79 -4.56 1.67
N SER A 106 -9.39 -5.72 1.96
CA SER A 106 -9.60 -6.24 3.32
C SER A 106 -8.30 -6.37 4.12
N VAL A 107 -7.21 -6.65 3.42
CA VAL A 107 -5.86 -6.85 3.95
C VAL A 107 -5.33 -5.60 4.68
N LYS A 108 -5.85 -4.40 4.37
CA LYS A 108 -5.45 -3.16 5.07
C LYS A 108 -5.77 -3.19 6.56
N ARG A 109 -6.78 -3.94 7.00
CA ARG A 109 -7.13 -4.07 8.42
C ARG A 109 -5.96 -4.63 9.23
N ASP A 110 -5.39 -5.74 8.76
CA ASP A 110 -4.25 -6.36 9.41
C ASP A 110 -2.98 -5.52 9.29
N LEU A 111 -2.75 -4.92 8.13
CA LEU A 111 -1.64 -4.00 7.92
C LEU A 111 -1.67 -2.83 8.93
N PHE A 112 -2.83 -2.18 9.08
CA PHE A 112 -3.01 -1.06 10.01
C PHE A 112 -2.87 -1.50 11.47
N ARG A 113 -3.40 -2.68 11.82
CA ARG A 113 -3.27 -3.26 13.15
C ARG A 113 -1.80 -3.51 13.51
N VAL A 114 -1.04 -4.15 12.61
CA VAL A 114 0.37 -4.49 12.85
C VAL A 114 1.24 -3.23 12.96
N LEU A 115 0.95 -2.20 12.15
CA LEU A 115 1.68 -0.93 12.17
C LEU A 115 1.19 0.06 13.24
N GLN A 116 0.10 -0.23 13.95
CA GLN A 116 -0.53 0.67 14.92
C GLN A 116 -0.81 2.07 14.31
N CYS A 117 -1.33 2.10 13.08
CA CYS A 117 -1.51 3.34 12.29
C CYS A 117 -2.31 4.45 12.99
N GLU A 118 -3.20 4.09 13.92
CA GLU A 118 -3.96 5.07 14.71
C GLU A 118 -3.04 5.99 15.54
N GLU A 119 -1.87 5.52 15.97
CA GLU A 119 -0.89 6.31 16.73
C GLU A 119 -0.30 7.47 15.91
N ILE A 120 -0.30 7.34 14.58
CA ILE A 120 0.12 8.40 13.65
C ILE A 120 -1.08 9.14 13.03
N GLY A 121 -2.27 8.98 13.58
CA GLY A 121 -3.48 9.66 13.13
C GLY A 121 -4.05 9.13 11.80
N MET A 122 -3.67 7.91 11.40
CA MET A 122 -4.22 7.25 10.22
C MET A 122 -5.30 6.25 10.60
N GLY A 123 -6.35 6.13 9.78
CA GLY A 123 -7.45 5.19 9.99
C GLY A 123 -7.97 4.58 8.69
N LEU A 124 -8.99 3.73 8.83
CA LEU A 124 -9.72 3.13 7.71
C LEU A 124 -11.21 3.45 7.84
N THR A 125 -11.85 3.80 6.72
CA THR A 125 -13.31 3.91 6.64
C THR A 125 -13.96 2.51 6.61
N GLU A 126 -15.29 2.45 6.68
CA GLU A 126 -16.06 1.22 6.50
C GLU A 126 -15.78 0.53 5.15
N SER A 127 -15.53 1.34 4.10
CA SER A 127 -15.15 0.90 2.76
C SER A 127 -13.64 0.64 2.59
N LEU A 128 -12.86 0.73 3.67
CA LEU A 128 -11.40 0.52 3.67
C LEU A 128 -10.64 1.55 2.83
N ALA A 129 -11.19 2.74 2.65
CA ALA A 129 -10.40 3.90 2.24
C ALA A 129 -9.56 4.35 3.43
N MET A 130 -8.35 4.87 3.17
CA MET A 130 -7.49 5.38 4.23
C MET A 130 -7.89 6.81 4.59
N THR A 131 -7.81 7.14 5.88
CA THR A 131 -7.92 8.51 6.39
C THR A 131 -6.60 8.91 7.02
N PRO A 132 -6.06 10.11 6.75
CA PRO A 132 -6.48 11.08 5.73
C PRO A 132 -6.43 10.53 4.29
N ALA A 133 -7.13 11.17 3.35
CA ALA A 133 -7.17 10.71 1.95
C ALA A 133 -5.79 10.69 1.28
N ALA A 134 -4.93 11.68 1.58
CA ALA A 134 -3.55 11.74 1.13
C ALA A 134 -2.67 10.78 1.94
N SER A 135 -2.83 9.48 1.69
CA SER A 135 -2.15 8.40 2.38
C SER A 135 -1.80 7.25 1.44
N VAL A 136 -0.70 6.57 1.74
CA VAL A 136 -0.25 5.37 1.01
C VAL A 136 0.11 4.30 2.03
N SER A 137 -0.30 3.05 1.78
CA SER A 137 0.13 1.91 2.59
C SER A 137 0.36 0.67 1.73
N GLY A 138 1.23 -0.22 2.19
CA GLY A 138 1.56 -1.44 1.45
C GLY A 138 2.64 -2.28 2.09
N PHE A 139 3.16 -3.21 1.30
CA PHE A 139 4.22 -4.14 1.68
C PHE A 139 5.56 -3.72 1.11
N TYR A 140 6.64 -4.33 1.58
CA TYR A 140 7.94 -4.34 0.92
C TYR A 140 8.38 -5.78 0.66
N LEU A 141 8.73 -6.09 -0.59
CA LEU A 141 9.26 -7.39 -1.00
C LEU A 141 10.62 -7.18 -1.68
N ALA A 142 11.67 -7.78 -1.10
CA ALA A 142 13.06 -7.55 -1.51
C ALA A 142 13.58 -8.56 -2.54
N HIS A 143 12.81 -9.58 -2.91
CA HIS A 143 13.25 -10.59 -3.86
C HIS A 143 13.61 -9.95 -5.22
N PRO A 144 14.77 -10.24 -5.83
CA PRO A 144 15.23 -9.55 -7.04
C PRO A 144 14.36 -9.78 -8.28
N GLN A 145 13.54 -10.83 -8.26
CA GLN A 145 12.56 -11.12 -9.32
C GLN A 145 11.14 -10.67 -8.97
N ALA A 146 10.94 -10.01 -7.82
CA ALA A 146 9.64 -9.49 -7.46
C ALA A 146 9.18 -8.46 -8.49
N SER A 147 7.96 -8.60 -8.97
CA SER A 147 7.40 -7.75 -10.03
C SER A 147 5.91 -7.56 -9.81
N TYR A 148 5.37 -6.41 -10.23
CA TYR A 148 3.92 -6.25 -10.32
C TYR A 148 3.35 -7.12 -11.44
N PHE A 149 2.19 -7.72 -11.18
CA PHE A 149 1.42 -8.49 -12.15
C PHE A 149 -0.07 -8.30 -11.84
N ASN A 150 -0.93 -8.60 -12.81
CA ASN A 150 -2.37 -8.65 -12.57
C ASN A 150 -2.73 -10.06 -12.10
N VAL A 151 -3.42 -10.19 -10.96
CA VAL A 151 -3.94 -11.46 -10.45
C VAL A 151 -4.90 -12.11 -11.46
N GLY A 152 -5.64 -11.30 -12.23
CA GLY A 152 -6.61 -11.78 -13.20
C GLY A 152 -7.91 -12.26 -12.55
N LYS A 153 -8.68 -13.07 -13.29
CA LYS A 153 -9.92 -13.67 -12.77
C LYS A 153 -9.60 -14.82 -11.82
N VAL A 154 -10.39 -14.96 -10.75
CA VAL A 154 -10.26 -16.03 -9.76
C VAL A 154 -11.47 -16.96 -9.82
N GLY A 155 -11.25 -18.26 -9.64
CA GLY A 155 -12.30 -19.27 -9.63
C GLY A 155 -13.07 -19.34 -8.31
N GLU A 156 -14.19 -20.07 -8.31
CA GLU A 156 -14.99 -20.30 -7.10
C GLU A 156 -14.22 -21.08 -6.03
N ASP A 157 -13.31 -21.96 -6.44
CA ASP A 157 -12.40 -22.71 -5.57
C ASP A 157 -11.47 -21.78 -4.79
N GLN A 158 -10.83 -20.83 -5.48
CA GLN A 158 -9.96 -19.84 -4.85
C GLN A 158 -10.74 -18.85 -3.98
N LEU A 159 -11.97 -18.48 -4.39
CA LEU A 159 -12.86 -17.63 -3.60
C LEU A 159 -13.22 -18.30 -2.26
N ALA A 160 -13.62 -19.57 -2.29
CA ALA A 160 -13.98 -20.33 -1.11
C ALA A 160 -12.78 -20.53 -0.17
N ASP A 161 -11.61 -20.84 -0.73
CA ASP A 161 -10.37 -20.99 0.04
C ASP A 161 -9.91 -19.66 0.66
N TRP A 162 -10.07 -18.53 -0.03
CA TRP A 162 -9.79 -17.21 0.54
C TRP A 162 -10.76 -16.84 1.66
N ALA A 163 -12.06 -17.14 1.52
CA ALA A 163 -13.04 -16.95 2.59
C ALA A 163 -12.70 -17.75 3.84
N ALA A 164 -12.32 -19.02 3.68
CA ALA A 164 -11.90 -19.86 4.79
C ALA A 164 -10.65 -19.30 5.51
N ARG A 165 -9.62 -18.87 4.76
CA ARG A 165 -8.38 -18.33 5.33
C ARG A 165 -8.53 -16.96 5.98
N SER A 166 -9.41 -16.12 5.43
CA SER A 166 -9.70 -14.78 5.98
C SER A 166 -10.72 -14.83 7.13
N ALA A 167 -11.31 -16.00 7.40
CA ALA A 167 -12.41 -16.17 8.36
C ALA A 167 -13.59 -15.21 8.10
N LEU A 168 -13.83 -14.91 6.82
CA LEU A 168 -14.93 -14.07 6.35
C LEU A 168 -16.01 -14.92 5.70
N ASP A 169 -17.25 -14.44 5.77
CA ASP A 169 -18.36 -15.02 5.01
C ASP A 169 -18.08 -14.93 3.50
N VAL A 170 -18.41 -15.98 2.76
CA VAL A 170 -18.11 -16.07 1.32
C VAL A 170 -18.79 -14.95 0.53
N ASP A 171 -19.97 -14.48 0.93
CA ASP A 171 -20.67 -13.37 0.25
C ASP A 171 -19.97 -12.03 0.50
N VAL A 172 -19.35 -11.85 1.66
CA VAL A 172 -18.51 -10.68 1.96
C VAL A 172 -17.28 -10.68 1.08
N VAL A 173 -16.60 -11.82 0.95
CA VAL A 173 -15.43 -11.96 0.08
C VAL A 173 -15.80 -11.76 -1.39
N LYS A 174 -16.92 -12.35 -1.82
CA LYS A 174 -17.45 -12.21 -3.18
C LYS A 174 -17.67 -10.75 -3.55
N ARG A 175 -18.17 -9.95 -2.61
CA ARG A 175 -18.34 -8.50 -2.77
C ARG A 175 -16.99 -7.77 -2.84
N SER A 176 -16.03 -8.12 -1.97
CA SER A 176 -14.69 -7.50 -1.95
C SER A 176 -13.92 -7.76 -3.26
N LEU A 177 -14.05 -8.98 -3.80
CA LEU A 177 -13.34 -9.43 -5.00
C LEU A 177 -14.19 -9.36 -6.28
N ALA A 178 -15.32 -8.62 -6.27
CA ALA A 178 -16.28 -8.62 -7.37
C ALA A 178 -15.67 -8.26 -8.75
N SER A 179 -14.59 -7.46 -8.78
CA SER A 179 -13.88 -7.12 -10.02
C SER A 179 -13.10 -8.31 -10.62
N LEU A 180 -12.76 -9.31 -9.81
CA LEU A 180 -11.96 -10.48 -10.17
C LEU A 180 -12.81 -11.72 -10.48
N LEU A 181 -14.13 -11.66 -10.27
CA LEU A 181 -15.05 -12.76 -10.56
C LEU A 181 -15.63 -12.65 -11.97
#